data_AF-A0AAD9U0Q8-F1
#
_entry.id   AF-A0AAD9U0Q8-F1
#
_cell.length_a   1.000
_cell.length_b   1.000
_cell.length_c   1.000
_cell.angle_alpha   90.00
_cell.angle_beta   90.00
_cell.angle_gamma   90.00
#
_symmetry.space_group_name_H-M   'P 1'
#
loop_
_entity.id
_entity.type
_entity.pdbx_description
1 polymer ?
#
loop_
_entity_poly.entity_id
_entity_poly.type
_entity_poly.pdbx_seq_one_letter_code
_entity_poly.pdbx_strand_id
1 'polypeptide(L)'
;MNREMTNSINKFLKTAEGNWFEGKLTLYDHFEALARIGDALNRVPEEFAVKDRCRFMASCFGNFMSMHREMKFLGGVIHQLLLWDLNHDGPTDEMRFLLGNDVVRFSKVEFSLITGLRFGVVPDTSMYVTVENGIHQRYFPGHDEVSLDDLRVVLTQGEFQQAYDAVKLCLIYMLNWILMGVTERLKIPVWQFRLAEDFNAFDAFLWGAQVYRHSIFSFKHALPRRCEERRQQ
;
A
#
# COMPACT_ATOMS: atom_id res chain seq x y z
N MET A 1 1.76 -31.35 20.37
CA MET A 1 1.62 -30.25 21.35
C MET A 1 0.68 -30.73 22.46
N ASN A 2 1.07 -30.66 23.74
CA ASN A 2 0.27 -31.19 24.86
C ASN A 2 -0.95 -30.28 25.14
N ARG A 3 -2.11 -30.85 25.54
CA ARG A 3 -3.41 -30.13 25.69
C ARG A 3 -3.35 -28.93 26.64
N GLU A 4 -2.54 -29.01 27.70
CA GLU A 4 -2.33 -27.90 28.65
C GLU A 4 -1.54 -26.73 28.05
N MET A 5 -0.62 -27.03 27.13
CA MET A 5 0.18 -26.03 26.41
C MET A 5 -0.68 -25.33 25.35
N THR A 6 -1.54 -26.08 24.65
CA THR A 6 -2.54 -25.53 23.71
C THR A 6 -3.54 -24.61 24.43
N ASN A 7 -4.09 -25.04 25.57
CA ASN A 7 -4.96 -24.20 26.41
C ASN A 7 -4.22 -22.97 26.96
N SER A 8 -2.90 -23.09 27.20
CA SER A 8 -2.11 -21.96 27.66
C SER A 8 -1.78 -20.94 26.58
N ILE A 9 -1.63 -21.35 25.33
CA ILE A 9 -1.37 -20.43 24.21
C ILE A 9 -2.68 -19.75 23.76
N ASN A 10 -3.79 -20.49 23.77
CA ASN A 10 -5.07 -19.99 23.25
C ASN A 10 -5.59 -18.74 23.97
N LYS A 11 -5.26 -18.56 25.26
CA LYS A 11 -5.57 -17.34 26.04
C LYS A 11 -4.80 -16.09 25.58
N PHE A 12 -3.68 -16.25 24.88
CA PHE A 12 -2.89 -15.15 24.35
C PHE A 12 -3.17 -14.88 22.86
N LEU A 13 -3.88 -15.77 22.16
CA LEU A 13 -4.27 -15.54 20.78
C LEU A 13 -5.37 -14.47 20.70
N LYS A 14 -5.26 -13.60 19.69
CA LYS A 14 -6.30 -12.61 19.38
C LYS A 14 -7.57 -13.27 18.85
N THR A 15 -7.40 -14.30 18.02
CA THR A 15 -8.50 -15.15 17.56
C THR A 15 -8.33 -16.53 18.18
N ALA A 16 -9.20 -16.90 19.10
CA ALA A 16 -9.15 -18.22 19.73
C ALA A 16 -9.27 -19.35 18.69
N GLU A 17 -8.56 -20.46 18.91
CA GLU A 17 -8.49 -21.60 17.97
C GLU A 17 -9.87 -22.12 17.52
N GLY A 18 -10.84 -22.14 18.44
CA GLY A 18 -12.21 -22.58 18.13
C GLY A 18 -12.97 -21.67 17.14
N ASN A 19 -12.45 -20.47 16.86
CA ASN A 19 -12.99 -19.54 15.87
C ASN A 19 -12.17 -19.50 14.57
N TRP A 20 -11.13 -20.34 14.45
CA TRP A 20 -10.34 -20.43 13.24
C TRP A 20 -11.18 -21.01 12.09
N PHE A 21 -10.86 -20.60 10.87
CA PHE A 21 -11.51 -21.13 9.68
C PHE A 21 -10.47 -21.47 8.61
N GLU A 22 -10.72 -22.57 7.89
CA GLU A 22 -9.83 -23.08 6.83
C GLU A 22 -9.82 -22.21 5.56
N GLY A 23 -10.75 -21.27 5.44
CA GLY A 23 -10.84 -20.37 4.29
C GLY A 23 -9.64 -19.43 4.23
N LYS A 24 -8.98 -19.34 3.07
CA LYS A 24 -7.91 -18.36 2.85
C LYS A 24 -8.50 -16.95 2.77
N LEU A 25 -7.86 -15.97 3.43
CA LEU A 25 -8.10 -14.57 3.13
C LEU A 25 -7.85 -14.31 1.64
N THR A 26 -8.87 -13.85 0.92
CA THR A 26 -8.71 -13.27 -0.42
C THR A 26 -8.07 -11.91 -0.25
N LEU A 27 -6.74 -11.90 -0.21
CA LEU A 27 -5.96 -10.68 -0.31
C LEU A 27 -5.60 -10.52 -1.79
N TYR A 28 -6.03 -9.41 -2.38
CA TYR A 28 -5.70 -9.09 -3.75
C TYR A 28 -4.25 -8.62 -3.81
N ASP A 29 -3.44 -9.43 -4.48
CA ASP A 29 -2.13 -9.04 -4.98
C ASP A 29 -2.36 -8.08 -6.16
N HIS A 30 -1.71 -6.91 -6.10
CA HIS A 30 -1.66 -5.94 -7.21
C HIS A 30 -0.24 -5.74 -7.75
N PHE A 31 0.69 -6.67 -7.48
CA PHE A 31 2.05 -6.65 -8.00
C PHE A 31 2.09 -6.69 -9.54
N GLU A 32 1.11 -7.33 -10.20
CA GLU A 32 0.94 -7.22 -11.66
C GLU A 32 0.76 -5.76 -12.13
N ALA A 33 0.29 -4.86 -11.26
CA ALA A 33 0.18 -3.45 -11.59
C ALA A 33 1.53 -2.71 -11.61
N LEU A 34 2.61 -3.30 -11.09
CA LEU A 34 3.97 -2.80 -11.31
C LEU A 34 4.38 -2.95 -12.78
N ALA A 35 3.91 -3.99 -13.47
CA ALA A 35 4.10 -4.10 -14.91
C ALA A 35 3.44 -2.93 -15.65
N ARG A 36 2.24 -2.51 -15.22
CA ARG A 36 1.54 -1.34 -15.80
C ARG A 36 2.33 -0.04 -15.61
N ILE A 37 2.96 0.15 -14.45
CA ILE A 37 3.86 1.29 -14.23
C ILE A 37 5.04 1.23 -15.21
N GLY A 38 5.67 0.06 -15.36
CA GLY A 38 6.73 -0.15 -16.34
C GLY A 38 6.27 0.18 -17.77
N ASP A 39 5.09 -0.31 -18.16
CA ASP A 39 4.55 -0.08 -19.49
C ASP A 39 4.19 1.40 -19.72
N ALA A 40 3.61 2.08 -18.73
CA ALA A 40 3.31 3.50 -18.81
C ALA A 40 4.59 4.33 -18.98
N LEU A 41 5.65 4.03 -18.21
CA LEU A 41 6.95 4.69 -18.35
C LEU A 41 7.63 4.40 -19.70
N ASN A 42 7.31 3.28 -20.34
CA ASN A 42 7.82 2.93 -21.68
C ASN A 42 7.03 3.59 -22.81
N ARG A 43 5.80 4.07 -22.56
CA ARG A 43 5.00 4.83 -23.53
C ARG A 43 5.35 6.31 -23.61
N VAL A 44 6.13 6.81 -22.64
CA VAL A 44 6.66 8.18 -22.66
C VAL A 44 7.46 8.40 -23.96
N PRO A 45 7.30 9.56 -24.64
CA PRO A 45 8.12 9.90 -25.80
C PRO A 45 9.61 9.67 -25.55
N GLU A 46 10.32 9.12 -26.54
CA GLU A 46 11.70 8.64 -26.39
C GLU A 46 12.66 9.72 -25.85
N GLU A 47 12.42 10.97 -26.23
CA GLU A 47 13.10 12.18 -25.76
C GLU A 47 13.06 12.38 -24.23
N PHE A 48 12.03 11.87 -23.55
CA PHE A 48 11.86 11.96 -22.10
C PHE A 48 12.00 10.61 -21.39
N ALA A 49 11.81 9.49 -22.10
CA ALA A 49 11.70 8.16 -21.50
C ALA A 49 12.86 7.78 -20.57
N VAL A 50 14.11 8.13 -20.92
CA VAL A 50 15.28 7.87 -20.03
C VAL A 50 15.18 8.71 -18.74
N LYS A 51 14.87 10.00 -18.86
CA LYS A 51 14.77 10.91 -17.70
C LYS A 51 13.62 10.52 -16.79
N ASP A 52 12.46 10.18 -17.34
CA ASP A 52 11.29 9.75 -16.59
C ASP A 52 11.55 8.46 -15.83
N ARG A 53 12.13 7.45 -16.49
CA ARG A 53 12.53 6.19 -15.83
C ARG A 53 13.53 6.42 -14.70
N CYS A 54 14.59 7.20 -14.95
CA CYS A 54 15.57 7.54 -13.92
C CYS A 54 14.91 8.29 -12.76
N ARG A 55 14.02 9.25 -13.03
CA ARG A 55 13.33 10.01 -12.01
C ARG A 55 12.42 9.12 -11.15
N PHE A 56 11.66 8.22 -11.77
CA PHE A 56 10.82 7.27 -11.05
C PHE A 56 11.65 6.33 -10.17
N MET A 57 12.73 5.76 -10.71
CA MET A 57 13.60 4.85 -9.96
C MET A 57 14.35 5.56 -8.82
N ALA A 58 14.61 6.87 -8.93
CA ALA A 58 15.20 7.68 -7.88
C ALA A 58 14.19 8.19 -6.83
N SER A 59 12.89 7.99 -7.03
CA SER A 59 11.85 8.41 -6.09
C SER A 59 11.83 7.57 -4.81
N CYS A 60 11.08 8.01 -3.81
CA CYS A 60 10.85 7.23 -2.59
C CYS A 60 10.20 5.87 -2.84
N PHE A 61 9.62 5.63 -4.01
CA PHE A 61 9.00 4.35 -4.37
C PHE A 61 9.82 3.49 -5.33
N GLY A 62 10.95 3.98 -5.84
CA GLY A 62 11.78 3.24 -6.79
C GLY A 62 12.22 1.86 -6.29
N ASN A 63 12.45 1.72 -4.98
CA ASN A 63 12.83 0.46 -4.34
C ASN A 63 11.82 -0.68 -4.59
N PHE A 64 10.52 -0.37 -4.64
CA PHE A 64 9.47 -1.38 -4.85
C PHE A 64 9.54 -2.04 -6.24
N MET A 65 10.05 -1.32 -7.25
CA MET A 65 10.24 -1.90 -8.60
C MET A 65 11.29 -3.00 -8.60
N SER A 66 12.31 -2.89 -7.75
CA SER A 66 13.35 -3.89 -7.57
C SER A 66 12.83 -5.10 -6.81
N MET A 67 12.06 -4.88 -5.74
CA MET A 67 11.51 -5.94 -4.89
C MET A 67 10.53 -6.88 -5.64
N HIS A 68 9.82 -6.35 -6.65
CA HIS A 68 8.84 -7.12 -7.44
C HIS A 68 9.37 -8.44 -8.01
N ARG A 69 10.61 -8.45 -8.50
CA ARG A 69 11.15 -9.63 -9.22
C ARG A 69 11.30 -10.86 -8.31
N GLU A 70 11.33 -10.65 -7.00
CA GLU A 70 11.66 -11.67 -6.02
C GLU A 70 10.47 -12.02 -5.09
N MET A 71 9.41 -11.21 -5.09
CA MET A 71 8.26 -11.41 -4.21
C MET A 71 7.10 -12.11 -4.89
N LYS A 72 6.70 -13.26 -4.36
CA LYS A 72 5.41 -13.89 -4.69
C LYS A 72 4.45 -13.68 -3.53
N PHE A 73 3.27 -13.15 -3.81
CA PHE A 73 2.25 -13.03 -2.79
C PHE A 73 1.69 -14.41 -2.40
N LEU A 74 1.82 -14.76 -1.12
CA LEU A 74 1.33 -16.02 -0.59
C LEU A 74 0.25 -15.75 0.45
N GLY A 75 -0.98 -15.52 -0.01
CA GLY A 75 -2.13 -15.23 0.87
C GLY A 75 -2.38 -16.30 1.93
N GLY A 76 -2.03 -17.56 1.65
CA GLY A 76 -2.10 -18.65 2.63
C GLY A 76 -1.14 -18.45 3.81
N VAL A 77 0.07 -17.95 3.56
CA VAL A 77 1.06 -17.65 4.61
C VAL A 77 0.57 -16.48 5.47
N ILE A 78 0.06 -15.42 4.83
CA ILE A 78 -0.50 -14.28 5.56
C ILE A 78 -1.70 -14.70 6.42
N HIS A 79 -2.60 -15.53 5.88
CA HIS A 79 -3.73 -16.07 6.64
C HIS A 79 -3.27 -16.83 7.88
N GLN A 80 -2.30 -17.73 7.71
CA GLN A 80 -1.75 -18.47 8.85
C GLN A 80 -1.12 -17.51 9.86
N LEU A 81 -0.26 -16.58 9.43
CA LEU A 81 0.34 -15.59 10.33
C LEU A 81 -0.72 -14.84 11.15
N LEU A 82 -1.81 -14.39 10.52
CA LEU A 82 -2.87 -13.66 11.21
C LEU A 82 -3.66 -14.51 12.21
N LEU A 83 -3.83 -15.83 11.97
CA LEU A 83 -4.46 -16.72 12.96
C LEU A 83 -3.64 -16.83 14.25
N TRP A 84 -2.32 -16.70 14.11
CA TRP A 84 -1.36 -16.72 15.22
C TRP A 84 -1.02 -15.30 15.75
N ASP A 85 -1.82 -14.29 15.40
CA ASP A 85 -1.72 -12.94 16.00
C ASP A 85 -2.04 -13.00 17.50
N LEU A 86 -1.19 -12.38 18.30
CA LEU A 86 -1.27 -12.39 19.76
C LEU A 86 -1.98 -11.13 20.26
N ASN A 87 -2.77 -11.28 21.32
CA ASN A 87 -3.17 -10.17 22.16
C ASN A 87 -1.97 -9.66 22.95
N HIS A 88 -1.76 -8.35 22.96
CA HIS A 88 -0.73 -7.73 23.78
C HIS A 88 -1.24 -6.43 24.39
N ASP A 89 -0.92 -6.24 25.67
CA ASP A 89 -0.99 -4.93 26.31
C ASP A 89 0.20 -4.11 25.82
N GLY A 90 -0.04 -3.15 24.92
CA GLY A 90 1.03 -2.37 24.32
C GLY A 90 0.58 -1.47 23.17
N PRO A 91 1.53 -0.93 22.39
CA PRO A 91 1.22 0.02 21.33
C PRO A 91 0.22 -0.56 20.32
N THR A 92 -0.82 0.21 20.01
CA THR A 92 -1.87 -0.20 19.06
C THR A 92 -1.38 -0.26 17.61
N ASP A 93 -0.15 0.15 17.36
CA ASP A 93 0.51 0.23 16.06
C ASP A 93 1.62 -0.82 15.88
N GLU A 94 1.54 -1.97 16.54
CA GLU A 94 2.35 -3.16 16.23
C GLU A 94 1.51 -4.45 16.23
N MET A 95 2.03 -5.50 15.61
CA MET A 95 1.48 -6.86 15.64
C MET A 95 2.54 -7.85 16.13
N ARG A 96 2.10 -8.92 16.80
CA ARG A 96 2.99 -9.96 17.35
C ARG A 96 2.44 -11.32 16.97
N PHE A 97 3.27 -12.15 16.35
CA PHE A 97 2.86 -13.45 15.84
C PHE A 97 3.63 -14.54 16.56
N LEU A 98 2.96 -15.64 16.91
CA LEU A 98 3.65 -16.85 17.33
C LEU A 98 4.07 -17.65 16.09
N LEU A 99 5.38 -17.80 15.88
CA LEU A 99 5.95 -18.58 14.79
C LEU A 99 6.79 -19.72 15.37
N GLY A 100 6.25 -20.94 15.34
CA GLY A 100 6.88 -22.06 16.04
C GLY A 100 6.87 -21.83 17.55
N ASN A 101 8.05 -21.66 18.14
CA ASN A 101 8.21 -21.36 19.58
C ASN A 101 8.58 -19.90 19.85
N ASP A 102 8.76 -19.09 18.80
CA ASP A 102 9.25 -17.73 18.90
C ASP A 102 8.12 -16.71 18.67
N VAL A 103 8.18 -15.60 19.41
CA VAL A 103 7.30 -14.45 19.18
C VAL A 103 8.00 -13.47 18.26
N VAL A 104 7.43 -13.27 17.08
CA VAL A 104 7.95 -12.34 16.06
C VAL A 104 7.12 -11.06 16.09
N ARG A 105 7.79 -9.91 16.01
CA ARG A 105 7.15 -8.60 16.00
C ARG A 105 7.16 -7.98 14.60
N PHE A 106 6.06 -7.35 14.23
CA PHE A 106 5.95 -6.47 13.07
C PHE A 106 5.53 -5.06 13.50
N SER A 107 6.48 -4.13 13.49
CA SER A 107 6.31 -2.73 13.89
C SER A 107 6.68 -1.77 12.75
N LYS A 108 6.62 -0.47 13.03
CA LYS A 108 7.12 0.60 12.12
C LYS A 108 8.59 0.40 11.73
N VAL A 109 9.40 -0.16 12.63
CA VAL A 109 10.84 -0.35 12.41
C VAL A 109 11.07 -1.34 11.28
N GLU A 110 10.48 -2.53 11.38
CA GLU A 110 10.62 -3.57 10.35
C GLU A 110 9.99 -3.10 9.02
N PHE A 111 8.86 -2.39 9.08
CA PHE A 111 8.23 -1.81 7.89
C PHE A 111 9.14 -0.77 7.19
N SER A 112 9.72 0.17 7.95
CA SER A 112 10.60 1.20 7.39
C SER A 112 11.87 0.58 6.81
N LEU A 113 12.43 -0.43 7.47
CA LEU A 113 13.62 -1.13 7.00
C LEU A 113 13.40 -1.81 5.65
N ILE A 114 12.26 -2.48 5.46
CA ILE A 114 11.93 -3.20 4.22
C ILE A 114 11.55 -2.22 3.10
N THR A 115 10.69 -1.25 3.40
CA THR A 115 10.13 -0.36 2.39
C THR A 115 11.03 0.82 2.04
N GLY A 116 11.92 1.23 2.95
CA GLY A 116 12.69 2.47 2.85
C GLY A 116 11.86 3.73 3.07
N LEU A 117 10.57 3.60 3.39
CA LEU A 117 9.68 4.75 3.55
C LEU A 117 9.92 5.47 4.88
N ARG A 118 9.82 6.80 4.82
CA ARG A 118 10.04 7.70 5.97
C ARG A 118 8.83 7.73 6.90
N PHE A 119 9.11 7.80 8.20
CA PHE A 119 8.12 7.90 9.27
C PHE A 119 8.23 9.23 10.01
N GLY A 120 7.11 9.69 10.56
CA GLY A 120 7.02 10.91 11.36
C GLY A 120 5.58 11.38 11.50
N VAL A 121 5.39 12.64 11.89
CA VAL A 121 4.08 13.29 11.93
C VAL A 121 3.70 13.75 10.53
N VAL A 122 2.68 13.12 9.95
CA VAL A 122 2.17 13.45 8.62
C VAL A 122 1.82 14.96 8.58
N PRO A 123 2.39 15.73 7.63
CA PRO A 123 2.14 17.16 7.55
C PRO A 123 0.69 17.44 7.14
N ASP A 124 0.21 18.65 7.46
CA ASP A 124 -1.13 19.08 7.04
C ASP A 124 -1.21 19.10 5.51
N THR A 125 -2.13 18.30 4.96
CA THR A 125 -2.31 18.16 3.50
C THR A 125 -3.02 19.36 2.89
N SER A 126 -3.62 20.23 3.71
CA SER A 126 -4.27 21.46 3.25
C SER A 126 -3.27 22.48 2.67
N MET A 127 -1.99 22.36 3.03
CA MET A 127 -0.93 23.25 2.54
C MET A 127 -0.60 23.05 1.05
N TYR A 128 -1.01 21.92 0.46
CA TYR A 128 -0.80 21.66 -0.96
C TYR A 128 -1.86 22.36 -1.79
N VAL A 129 -1.46 23.48 -2.39
CA VAL A 129 -2.30 24.35 -3.20
C VAL A 129 -2.40 23.88 -4.65
N THR A 130 -3.45 24.30 -5.34
CA THR A 130 -3.63 24.02 -6.76
C THR A 130 -2.52 24.68 -7.56
N VAL A 131 -1.88 23.91 -8.44
CA VAL A 131 -0.93 24.43 -9.43
C VAL A 131 -1.68 24.72 -10.72
N GLU A 132 -1.52 25.94 -11.25
CA GLU A 132 -2.11 26.32 -12.53
C GLU A 132 -1.60 25.42 -13.65
N ASN A 133 -2.52 24.93 -14.48
CA ASN A 133 -2.24 23.94 -15.50
C ASN A 133 -1.55 22.70 -14.93
N GLY A 134 -1.82 22.29 -13.68
CA GLY A 134 -1.24 21.10 -13.04
C GLY A 134 -1.76 19.77 -13.60
N ILE A 135 -1.14 18.66 -13.20
CA ILE A 135 -1.40 17.28 -13.63
C ILE A 135 -2.87 16.92 -13.51
N HIS A 136 -3.53 17.34 -12.41
CA HIS A 136 -4.96 17.11 -12.25
C HIS A 136 -5.79 17.83 -13.32
N GLN A 137 -5.49 19.10 -13.60
CA GLN A 137 -6.21 19.90 -14.60
C GLN A 137 -5.94 19.40 -16.03
N ARG A 138 -4.71 18.97 -16.33
CA ARG A 138 -4.32 18.47 -17.66
C ARG A 138 -4.98 17.15 -18.03
N TYR A 139 -5.11 16.24 -17.07
CA TYR A 139 -5.58 14.86 -17.32
C TYR A 139 -6.99 14.59 -16.86
N PHE A 140 -7.54 15.39 -15.94
CA PHE A 140 -8.90 15.24 -15.43
C PHE A 140 -9.66 16.58 -15.44
N PRO A 141 -9.75 17.26 -16.59
CA PRO A 141 -10.40 18.56 -16.68
C PRO A 141 -11.88 18.45 -16.30
N GLY A 142 -12.33 19.30 -15.38
CA GLY A 142 -13.74 19.35 -14.95
C GLY A 142 -14.17 18.21 -14.01
N HIS A 143 -13.26 17.34 -13.59
CA HIS A 143 -13.55 16.28 -12.62
C HIS A 143 -13.14 16.72 -11.21
N ASP A 144 -14.10 16.91 -10.30
CA ASP A 144 -13.80 17.20 -8.90
C ASP A 144 -13.28 15.96 -8.14
N GLU A 145 -13.65 14.76 -8.60
CA GLU A 145 -13.29 13.48 -7.99
C GLU A 145 -12.75 12.48 -9.00
N VAL A 146 -11.45 12.23 -8.93
CA VAL A 146 -10.75 11.24 -9.77
C VAL A 146 -10.72 9.89 -9.06
N SER A 147 -11.24 8.85 -9.71
CA SER A 147 -11.08 7.47 -9.22
C SER A 147 -9.74 6.86 -9.65
N LEU A 148 -9.37 5.78 -9.00
CA LEU A 148 -8.18 5.03 -9.41
C LEU A 148 -8.35 4.38 -10.79
N ASP A 149 -9.58 4.04 -11.19
CA ASP A 149 -9.87 3.58 -12.54
C ASP A 149 -9.63 4.67 -13.59
N ASP A 150 -10.06 5.91 -13.33
CA ASP A 150 -9.80 7.05 -14.23
C ASP A 150 -8.29 7.24 -14.44
N LEU A 151 -7.51 7.17 -13.35
CA LEU A 151 -6.05 7.24 -13.40
C LEU A 151 -5.45 6.06 -14.19
N ARG A 152 -5.99 4.86 -14.03
CA ARG A 152 -5.58 3.67 -14.78
C ARG A 152 -5.83 3.83 -16.28
N VAL A 153 -6.95 4.42 -16.68
CA VAL A 153 -7.24 4.69 -18.10
C VAL A 153 -6.20 5.62 -18.70
N VAL A 154 -5.90 6.74 -18.03
CA VAL A 154 -4.88 7.71 -18.49
C VAL A 154 -3.51 7.04 -18.65
N LEU A 155 -3.06 6.27 -17.65
CA LEU A 155 -1.78 5.55 -17.72
C LEU A 155 -1.74 4.52 -18.86
N THR A 156 -2.89 3.93 -19.20
CA THR A 156 -3.00 2.94 -20.27
C THR A 156 -2.93 3.59 -21.65
N GLN A 157 -3.57 4.76 -21.81
CA GLN A 157 -3.53 5.53 -23.05
C GLN A 157 -2.10 6.01 -23.36
N GLY A 158 -1.37 6.47 -22.34
CA GLY A 158 0.03 6.87 -22.50
C GLY A 158 0.25 8.17 -23.29
N GLU A 159 -0.81 8.96 -23.52
CA GLU A 159 -0.76 10.24 -24.23
C GLU A 159 -0.29 11.36 -23.28
N PHE A 160 1.00 11.34 -22.93
CA PHE A 160 1.54 12.30 -21.96
C PHE A 160 1.85 13.66 -22.58
N GLN A 161 1.38 14.75 -21.93
CA GLN A 161 1.46 16.11 -22.46
C GLN A 161 2.77 16.82 -22.13
N GLN A 162 3.38 16.53 -20.98
CA GLN A 162 4.63 17.15 -20.53
C GLN A 162 5.62 16.12 -19.97
N ALA A 163 6.89 16.51 -19.91
CA ALA A 163 7.94 15.70 -19.27
C ALA A 163 7.58 15.41 -17.81
N TYR A 164 7.87 14.18 -17.35
CA TYR A 164 7.56 13.70 -16.01
C TYR A 164 6.09 13.51 -15.65
N ASP A 165 5.14 13.76 -16.56
CA ASP A 165 3.72 13.54 -16.27
C ASP A 165 3.41 12.07 -15.98
N ALA A 166 4.01 11.17 -16.76
CA ALA A 166 3.93 9.74 -16.52
C ALA A 166 4.46 9.37 -15.12
N VAL A 167 5.58 9.98 -14.71
CA VAL A 167 6.15 9.74 -13.37
C VAL A 167 5.17 10.16 -12.28
N LYS A 168 4.61 11.37 -12.35
CA LYS A 168 3.65 11.88 -11.36
C LYS A 168 2.43 10.96 -11.22
N LEU A 169 1.84 10.58 -12.35
CA LEU A 169 0.68 9.69 -12.40
C LEU A 169 1.02 8.28 -11.89
N CYS A 170 2.19 7.74 -12.26
CA CYS A 170 2.66 6.43 -11.77
C CYS A 170 2.91 6.43 -10.26
N LEU A 171 3.46 7.50 -9.68
CA LEU A 171 3.67 7.62 -8.22
C LEU A 171 2.34 7.60 -7.47
N ILE A 172 1.34 8.35 -7.95
CA ILE A 172 -0.01 8.38 -7.36
C ILE A 172 -0.69 7.02 -7.51
N TYR A 173 -0.57 6.40 -8.69
CA TYR A 173 -1.15 5.08 -8.94
C TYR A 173 -0.52 4.01 -8.03
N MET A 174 0.81 3.98 -7.90
CA MET A 174 1.53 3.08 -7.03
C MET A 174 1.12 3.24 -5.56
N LEU A 175 1.03 4.49 -5.09
CA LEU A 175 0.60 4.80 -3.73
C LEU A 175 -0.78 4.20 -3.44
N ASN A 176 -1.77 4.49 -4.29
CA ASN A 176 -3.16 4.10 -4.00
C ASN A 176 -3.41 2.61 -4.27
N TRP A 177 -3.01 2.12 -5.44
CA TRP A 177 -3.33 0.76 -5.86
C TRP A 177 -2.47 -0.30 -5.17
N ILE A 178 -1.18 -0.04 -5.01
CA ILE A 178 -0.21 -1.06 -4.58
C ILE A 178 0.08 -0.93 -3.09
N LEU A 179 0.45 0.27 -2.64
CA LEU A 179 0.85 0.47 -1.23
C LEU A 179 -0.36 0.51 -0.29
N MET A 180 -1.43 1.18 -0.70
CA MET A 180 -2.66 1.29 0.10
C MET A 180 -3.66 0.17 -0.20
N GLY A 181 -3.55 -0.55 -1.34
CA GLY A 181 -4.42 -1.67 -1.68
C GLY A 181 -5.90 -1.28 -1.77
N VAL A 182 -6.19 -0.06 -2.23
CA VAL A 182 -7.56 0.45 -2.32
C VAL A 182 -8.29 -0.13 -3.53
N THR A 183 -9.62 -0.08 -3.54
CA THR A 183 -10.39 -0.54 -4.71
C THR A 183 -10.36 0.48 -5.85
N GLU A 184 -10.56 0.03 -7.10
CA GLU A 184 -10.51 0.90 -8.30
C GLU A 184 -11.51 2.06 -8.25
N ARG A 185 -12.61 1.88 -7.52
CA ARG A 185 -13.67 2.89 -7.35
C ARG A 185 -13.34 3.94 -6.31
N LEU A 186 -12.29 3.75 -5.50
CA LEU A 186 -11.93 4.72 -4.47
C LEU A 186 -11.44 6.01 -5.11
N LYS A 187 -11.91 7.13 -4.57
CA LYS A 187 -11.50 8.46 -5.00
C LYS A 187 -10.12 8.80 -4.45
N ILE A 188 -9.25 9.27 -5.33
CA ILE A 188 -7.91 9.71 -4.99
C ILE A 188 -8.01 11.12 -4.41
N PRO A 189 -7.49 11.37 -3.19
CA PRO A 189 -7.48 12.70 -2.62
C PRO A 189 -6.73 13.69 -3.52
N VAL A 190 -7.38 14.80 -3.89
CA VAL A 190 -6.83 15.81 -4.83
C VAL A 190 -5.47 16.36 -4.40
N TRP A 191 -5.20 16.43 -3.09
CA TRP A 191 -3.92 16.90 -2.56
C TRP A 191 -2.74 16.03 -3.00
N GLN A 192 -2.95 14.76 -3.34
CA GLN A 192 -1.87 13.89 -3.84
C GLN A 192 -1.40 14.33 -5.24
N PHE A 193 -2.32 14.76 -6.11
CA PHE A 193 -1.97 15.34 -7.41
C PHE A 193 -1.20 16.65 -7.23
N ARG A 194 -1.61 17.48 -6.27
CA ARG A 194 -0.93 18.75 -5.96
C ARG A 194 0.47 18.51 -5.39
N LEU A 195 0.62 17.54 -4.49
CA LEU A 195 1.91 17.15 -3.93
C LEU A 195 2.85 16.58 -5.00
N ALA A 196 2.33 15.79 -5.95
CA ALA A 196 3.13 15.22 -7.03
C ALA A 196 3.74 16.27 -7.98
N GLU A 197 3.27 17.52 -7.96
CA GLU A 197 3.92 18.61 -8.70
C GLU A 197 5.31 18.94 -8.18
N ASP A 198 5.54 18.77 -6.87
CA ASP A 198 6.85 18.94 -6.24
C ASP A 198 7.42 17.57 -5.84
N PHE A 199 8.33 17.10 -6.67
CA PHE A 199 9.04 15.85 -6.49
C PHE A 199 9.84 15.75 -5.18
N ASN A 200 10.44 16.85 -4.72
CA ASN A 200 11.19 16.84 -3.47
C ASN A 200 10.24 16.75 -2.28
N ALA A 201 9.13 17.49 -2.32
CA ALA A 201 8.10 17.40 -1.30
C ALA A 201 7.45 16.01 -1.27
N PHE A 202 7.17 15.42 -2.44
CA PHE A 202 6.62 14.08 -2.55
C PHE A 202 7.57 13.02 -1.96
N ASP A 203 8.86 13.07 -2.32
CA ASP A 203 9.86 12.11 -1.83
C ASP A 203 10.19 12.31 -0.33
N ALA A 204 10.07 13.54 0.18
CA ALA A 204 10.26 13.86 1.59
C ALA A 204 9.01 13.55 2.44
N PHE A 205 7.85 13.35 1.82
CA PHE A 205 6.60 13.07 2.52
C PHE A 205 6.69 11.79 3.34
N LEU A 206 5.98 11.77 4.46
CA LEU A 206 6.05 10.69 5.46
C LEU A 206 5.14 9.53 5.10
N TRP A 207 5.29 9.01 3.87
CA TRP A 207 4.49 7.92 3.31
C TRP A 207 4.52 6.67 4.17
N GLY A 208 5.65 6.39 4.84
CA GLY A 208 5.78 5.24 5.73
C GLY A 208 4.76 5.28 6.86
N ALA A 209 4.55 6.44 7.48
CA ALA A 209 3.54 6.60 8.53
C ALA A 209 2.11 6.37 8.01
N GLN A 210 1.80 6.89 6.82
CA GLN A 210 0.46 6.78 6.22
C GLN A 210 0.15 5.36 5.75
N VAL A 211 1.05 4.77 4.97
CA VAL A 211 0.89 3.41 4.44
C VAL A 211 0.88 2.40 5.58
N TYR A 212 1.80 2.50 6.54
CA TYR A 212 1.85 1.58 7.67
C TYR A 212 0.56 1.59 8.50
N ARG A 213 0.02 2.78 8.78
CA ARG A 213 -1.25 2.92 9.50
C ARG A 213 -2.37 2.20 8.76
N HIS A 214 -2.41 2.32 7.44
CA HIS A 214 -3.40 1.63 6.62
C HIS A 214 -3.19 0.11 6.66
N SER A 215 -1.96 -0.37 6.45
CA SER A 215 -1.63 -1.80 6.46
C SER A 215 -1.96 -2.47 7.79
N ILE A 216 -1.54 -1.88 8.92
CA ILE A 216 -1.83 -2.43 10.26
C ILE A 216 -3.32 -2.44 10.55
N PHE A 217 -4.04 -1.38 10.19
CA PHE A 217 -5.49 -1.35 10.35
C PHE A 217 -6.14 -2.50 9.57
N SER A 218 -5.80 -2.64 8.28
CA SER A 218 -6.34 -3.70 7.42
C SER A 218 -6.03 -5.10 7.95
N PHE A 219 -4.77 -5.38 8.34
CA PHE A 219 -4.39 -6.68 8.90
C PHE A 219 -5.10 -7.00 10.21
N LYS A 220 -5.20 -6.04 11.13
CA LYS A 220 -5.86 -6.25 12.43
C LYS A 220 -7.35 -6.54 12.31
N HIS A 221 -7.99 -6.13 11.22
CA HIS A 221 -9.43 -6.27 11.00
C HIS A 221 -9.78 -7.32 9.93
N ALA A 222 -8.79 -7.93 9.28
CA ALA A 222 -8.99 -8.90 8.20
C ALA A 222 -9.73 -10.17 8.68
N LEU A 223 -9.29 -10.75 9.81
CA LEU A 223 -9.92 -11.95 10.38
C LEU A 223 -11.23 -11.67 11.12
N PRO A 224 -11.32 -10.67 12.03
CA PRO A 224 -12.57 -10.38 12.75
C PRO A 224 -13.78 -10.15 11.82
N ARG A 225 -13.61 -9.36 10.75
CA ARG A 225 -14.67 -9.11 9.77
C ARG A 225 -15.19 -10.40 9.12
N ARG A 226 -14.29 -11.29 8.72
CA ARG A 226 -14.65 -12.59 8.12
C ARG A 226 -15.34 -13.52 9.12
N CYS A 227 -14.94 -13.50 10.39
CA CYS A 227 -15.60 -14.25 11.44
C CYS A 227 -17.04 -13.74 11.69
N GLU A 228 -17.26 -12.43 11.65
CA GLU A 228 -18.59 -11.81 11.80
C GLU A 228 -19.51 -12.14 10.61
N GLU A 229 -19.02 -12.00 9.37
CA GLU A 229 -19.77 -12.33 8.15
C GLU A 229 -20.26 -13.78 8.14
N ARG A 230 -19.44 -14.73 8.62
CA ARG A 230 -19.81 -16.15 8.71
C ARG A 230 -20.80 -16.47 9.83
N ARG A 231 -20.81 -15.71 10.93
CA ARG A 231 -21.78 -15.92 12.02
C ARG A 231 -23.20 -15.46 11.65
N GLN A 232 -23.35 -14.67 10.59
CA GLN A 232 -24.62 -14.15 10.10
C GLN A 232 -25.22 -14.99 8.95
N GLN A 233 -24.51 -16.03 8.48
CA GLN A 233 -24.95 -16.99 7.46
C GLN A 233 -25.41 -18.29 8.12
#